data_AF-A0A5C2RNI6-F1
#
_entry.id   AF-A0A5C2RNI6-F1
#
_cell.length_a   1.000
_cell.length_b   1.000
_cell.length_c   1.000
_cell.angle_alpha   90.00
_cell.angle_beta   90.00
_cell.angle_gamma   90.00
#
_symmetry.space_group_name_H-M   'P 1'
#
loop_
_entity.id
_entity.type
_entity.pdbx_description
1 polymer ?
#
loop_
_entity_poly.entity_id
_entity_poly.type
_entity_poly.pdbx_seq_one_letter_code
_entity_poly.pdbx_strand_id
1 'polypeptide(L)'
;MTRSRASKKAAEAKLAAIKAAGWAAIAQAFGQKSGLLEDLAHAVFHEPRLRVIQALQGLACRHLPGNAQPRDPFAEFIGFCDRNPVPPMLGAKIYIFRTARDAYAAHRKKIVASCCLNHAAVTEEMREKWLREHCDVVEVEKLPQQYPPYAHWVCESEAIQKLWEKHCQTGKLHDRRGGRFPLFLLDHGKLQHIARHDRSTLYVDKADGSLIAFVIRDWCPQPGIIKGIVESVLEARGYKKNVRLDDPGWISHVGITAGARHQPGFDWARNLTSKKLEQDPEFIQNLRFRESSICAFFWNMAKGKLPSEVLRAYEDYLHKNFMPRMGGGTGSYVKLGNYHLHDCAAEGAGYPGVFEFEAAELAPPSAMFSINYSRYVSAFSIRIHKEGCPHKWTISWTLDRPEGPCAGGNFFITEYGIMIEAAGNSVVGWQPGRPHGTSLREVHPADQEKVVLEVGLSFATSPRLAKQWQRYMEANFSAEMREDIERELGEGGYDTDEGVDMDKF
;
A
#
# COMPACT_ATOMS: atom_id res chain seq x y z
N MET A 1 -50.32 0.13 -33.71
CA MET A 1 -48.94 0.25 -33.15
C MET A 1 -47.81 -0.15 -34.11
N THR A 2 -48.03 -0.97 -35.14
CA THR A 2 -46.94 -1.47 -36.02
C THR A 2 -46.19 -0.39 -36.83
N ARG A 3 -46.90 0.58 -37.42
CA ARG A 3 -46.29 1.62 -38.28
C ARG A 3 -45.20 2.47 -37.58
N SER A 4 -45.31 2.75 -36.28
CA SER A 4 -44.28 3.55 -35.58
C SER A 4 -42.97 2.80 -35.36
N ARG A 5 -43.02 1.48 -35.10
CA ARG A 5 -41.81 0.64 -34.99
C ARG A 5 -41.01 0.59 -36.30
N ALA A 6 -41.70 0.51 -37.44
CA ALA A 6 -41.06 0.54 -38.76
C ALA A 6 -40.37 1.88 -39.05
N SER A 7 -41.05 3.01 -38.76
CA SER A 7 -40.48 4.35 -38.90
C SER A 7 -39.25 4.56 -38.00
N LYS A 8 -39.32 4.14 -36.72
CA LYS A 8 -38.19 4.21 -35.79
C LYS A 8 -36.98 3.42 -36.30
N LYS A 9 -37.19 2.16 -36.73
CA LYS A 9 -36.10 1.30 -37.24
C LYS A 9 -35.45 1.87 -38.51
N ALA A 10 -36.21 2.53 -39.38
CA ALA A 10 -35.67 3.21 -40.56
C ALA A 10 -34.83 4.45 -40.19
N ALA A 11 -35.26 5.22 -39.19
CA ALA A 11 -34.49 6.36 -38.68
C ALA A 11 -33.19 5.92 -37.96
N GLU A 12 -33.26 4.85 -37.15
CA GLU A 12 -32.10 4.23 -36.49
C GLU A 12 -31.08 3.72 -37.52
N ALA A 13 -31.53 3.00 -38.56
CA ALA A 13 -30.67 2.52 -39.64
C ALA A 13 -30.02 3.68 -40.43
N LYS A 14 -30.77 4.75 -40.73
CA LYS A 14 -30.22 5.95 -41.39
C LYS A 14 -29.17 6.64 -40.53
N LEU A 15 -29.38 6.77 -39.22
CA LEU A 15 -28.40 7.35 -38.30
C LEU A 15 -27.14 6.47 -38.19
N ALA A 16 -27.29 5.15 -38.15
CA ALA A 16 -26.17 4.21 -38.14
C ALA A 16 -25.32 4.30 -39.42
N ALA A 17 -25.96 4.40 -40.60
CA ALA A 17 -25.25 4.60 -41.87
C ALA A 17 -24.49 5.93 -41.91
N ILE A 18 -25.07 7.01 -41.39
CA ILE A 18 -24.40 8.32 -41.27
C ILE A 18 -23.22 8.24 -40.30
N LYS A 19 -23.36 7.58 -39.14
CA LYS A 19 -22.23 7.32 -38.22
C LYS A 19 -21.11 6.53 -38.90
N ALA A 20 -21.42 5.48 -39.64
CA ALA A 20 -20.42 4.65 -40.32
C ALA A 20 -19.65 5.45 -41.40
N ALA A 21 -20.35 6.25 -42.22
CA ALA A 21 -19.71 7.11 -43.21
C ALA A 21 -18.83 8.20 -42.57
N GLY A 22 -19.29 8.82 -41.47
CA GLY A 22 -18.50 9.78 -40.70
C GLY A 22 -17.24 9.15 -40.10
N TRP A 23 -17.35 7.98 -39.48
CA TRP A 23 -16.20 7.26 -38.95
C TRP A 23 -15.20 6.80 -40.02
N ALA A 24 -15.67 6.41 -41.22
CA ALA A 24 -14.79 6.11 -42.35
C ALA A 24 -13.98 7.34 -42.80
N ALA A 25 -14.61 8.52 -42.85
CA ALA A 25 -13.92 9.78 -43.14
C ALA A 25 -12.91 10.15 -42.03
N ILE A 26 -13.25 9.92 -40.76
CA ILE A 26 -12.34 10.12 -39.62
C ILE A 26 -11.14 9.18 -39.72
N ALA A 27 -11.34 7.89 -40.01
CA ALA A 27 -10.25 6.91 -40.18
C ALA A 27 -9.30 7.29 -41.33
N GLN A 28 -9.84 7.77 -42.45
CA GLN A 28 -9.04 8.27 -43.58
C GLN A 28 -8.22 9.52 -43.19
N ALA A 29 -8.84 10.49 -42.53
CA ALA A 29 -8.18 11.74 -42.10
C ALA A 29 -7.18 11.55 -40.95
N PHE A 30 -7.38 10.53 -40.11
CA PHE A 30 -6.45 10.12 -39.05
C PHE A 30 -5.25 9.39 -39.65
N GLY A 31 -5.48 8.44 -40.58
CA GLY A 31 -4.44 7.66 -41.25
C GLY A 31 -3.46 8.46 -42.11
N GLN A 32 -3.70 9.76 -42.33
CA GLN A 32 -2.79 10.68 -43.02
C GLN A 32 -1.82 11.42 -42.09
N LYS A 33 -1.92 11.23 -40.75
CA LYS A 33 -1.16 12.00 -39.76
C LYS A 33 -0.20 11.11 -38.98
N SER A 34 1.07 11.09 -39.40
CA SER A 34 2.14 10.29 -38.77
C SER A 34 2.22 10.46 -37.25
N GLY A 35 2.22 11.68 -36.73
CA GLY A 35 2.27 11.93 -35.28
C GLY A 35 1.09 11.30 -34.50
N LEU A 36 -0.13 11.38 -35.04
CA LEU A 36 -1.30 10.74 -34.42
C LEU A 36 -1.29 9.22 -34.57
N LEU A 37 -0.67 8.70 -35.63
CA LEU A 37 -0.47 7.27 -35.83
C LEU A 37 0.54 6.69 -34.82
N GLU A 38 1.59 7.42 -34.47
CA GLU A 38 2.49 7.05 -33.37
C GLU A 38 1.80 7.17 -32.00
N ASP A 39 1.11 8.30 -31.73
CA ASP A 39 0.35 8.47 -30.49
C ASP A 39 -0.73 7.37 -30.31
N LEU A 40 -1.33 6.88 -31.41
CA LEU A 40 -2.27 5.77 -31.38
C LEU A 40 -1.60 4.45 -31.02
N ALA A 41 -0.45 4.10 -31.60
CA ALA A 41 0.28 2.89 -31.22
C ALA A 41 0.69 2.91 -29.75
N HIS A 42 0.97 4.08 -29.19
CA HIS A 42 1.29 4.27 -27.78
C HIS A 42 0.08 4.66 -26.90
N ALA A 43 -1.16 4.56 -27.38
CA ALA A 43 -2.37 4.95 -26.63
C ALA A 43 -2.75 4.01 -25.47
N VAL A 44 -1.86 3.07 -25.10
CA VAL A 44 -1.89 2.38 -23.80
C VAL A 44 -1.32 3.28 -22.69
N PHE A 45 -0.47 4.26 -23.03
CA PHE A 45 0.01 5.30 -22.12
C PHE A 45 -0.96 6.50 -22.11
N HIS A 46 -1.10 7.14 -20.94
CA HIS A 46 -2.05 8.24 -20.71
C HIS A 46 -1.87 9.42 -21.69
N GLU A 47 -0.65 9.95 -21.80
CA GLU A 47 -0.34 11.13 -22.60
C GLU A 47 -0.62 10.98 -24.11
N PRO A 48 -0.13 9.92 -24.80
CA PRO A 48 -0.55 9.62 -26.16
C PRO A 48 -2.06 9.44 -26.29
N ARG A 49 -2.71 8.73 -25.35
CA ARG A 49 -4.16 8.50 -25.37
C ARG A 49 -4.95 9.80 -25.28
N LEU A 50 -4.54 10.77 -24.46
CA LEU A 50 -5.16 12.11 -24.40
C LEU A 50 -5.07 12.83 -25.75
N ARG A 51 -3.89 12.83 -26.39
CA ARG A 51 -3.71 13.47 -27.71
C ARG A 51 -4.56 12.81 -28.80
N VAL A 52 -4.69 11.48 -28.79
CA VAL A 52 -5.60 10.75 -29.68
C VAL A 52 -7.07 11.13 -29.39
N ILE A 53 -7.50 11.18 -28.13
CA ILE A 53 -8.85 11.58 -27.74
C ILE A 53 -9.17 13.00 -28.25
N GLN A 54 -8.30 13.98 -27.99
CA GLN A 54 -8.46 15.36 -28.44
C GLN A 54 -8.53 15.46 -29.98
N ALA A 55 -7.66 14.72 -30.67
CA ALA A 55 -7.67 14.68 -32.14
C ALA A 55 -8.94 14.03 -32.71
N LEU A 56 -9.44 12.96 -32.08
CA LEU A 56 -10.68 12.30 -32.47
C LEU A 56 -11.91 13.16 -32.18
N GLN A 57 -11.96 13.89 -31.06
CA GLN A 57 -12.99 14.91 -30.80
C GLN A 57 -12.98 15.99 -31.90
N GLY A 58 -11.80 16.53 -32.20
CA GLY A 58 -11.61 17.52 -33.27
C GLY A 58 -11.91 17.00 -34.68
N LEU A 59 -11.99 15.69 -34.91
CA LEU A 59 -12.43 15.08 -36.17
C LEU A 59 -13.93 14.73 -36.14
N ALA A 60 -14.45 14.24 -35.01
CA ALA A 60 -15.86 13.98 -34.78
C ALA A 60 -16.72 15.24 -34.99
N CYS A 61 -16.30 16.39 -34.46
CA CYS A 61 -16.96 17.68 -34.68
C CYS A 61 -17.00 18.14 -36.16
N ARG A 62 -16.20 17.53 -37.05
CA ARG A 62 -16.17 17.83 -38.50
C ARG A 62 -16.89 16.80 -39.37
N HIS A 63 -16.92 15.53 -38.95
CA HIS A 63 -17.36 14.41 -39.79
C HIS A 63 -18.60 13.68 -39.26
N LEU A 64 -19.06 13.96 -38.04
CA LEU A 64 -20.30 13.45 -37.47
C LEU A 64 -21.27 14.62 -37.20
N PRO A 65 -22.59 14.48 -37.50
CA PRO A 65 -23.56 15.50 -37.12
C PRO A 65 -23.71 15.59 -35.59
N GLY A 66 -24.22 16.72 -35.08
CA GLY A 66 -24.29 16.99 -33.63
C GLY A 66 -25.03 15.93 -32.80
N ASN A 67 -26.08 15.32 -33.35
CA ASN A 67 -26.83 14.22 -32.73
C ASN A 67 -26.14 12.84 -32.82
N ALA A 68 -24.95 12.78 -33.42
CA ALA A 68 -24.16 11.56 -33.61
C ALA A 68 -22.75 11.66 -32.99
N GLN A 69 -22.45 12.74 -32.28
CA GLN A 69 -21.18 12.87 -31.57
C GLN A 69 -20.97 11.71 -30.57
N PRO A 70 -19.75 11.18 -30.46
CA PRO A 70 -19.46 10.06 -29.58
C PRO A 70 -19.40 10.47 -28.11
N ARG A 71 -19.63 9.52 -27.20
CA ARG A 71 -19.38 9.73 -25.75
C ARG A 71 -17.95 9.40 -25.39
N ASP A 72 -17.47 8.23 -25.82
CA ASP A 72 -16.06 7.89 -25.85
C ASP A 72 -15.59 7.87 -27.32
N PRO A 73 -14.94 8.94 -27.82
CA PRO A 73 -14.44 8.98 -29.19
C PRO A 73 -13.35 7.94 -29.45
N PHE A 74 -12.60 7.51 -28.44
CA PHE A 74 -11.53 6.53 -28.58
C PHE A 74 -12.10 5.12 -28.70
N ALA A 75 -12.99 4.70 -27.78
CA ALA A 75 -13.62 3.39 -27.83
C ALA A 75 -14.55 3.23 -29.05
N GLU A 76 -15.33 4.26 -29.42
CA GLU A 76 -16.14 4.22 -30.65
C GLU A 76 -15.25 4.14 -31.91
N PHE A 77 -14.10 4.81 -31.94
CA PHE A 77 -13.15 4.75 -33.07
C PHE A 77 -12.44 3.40 -33.19
N ILE A 78 -11.87 2.87 -32.11
CA ILE A 78 -11.23 1.54 -32.11
C ILE A 78 -12.25 0.47 -32.52
N GLY A 79 -13.45 0.50 -31.94
CA GLY A 79 -14.53 -0.42 -32.29
C GLY A 79 -15.06 -0.26 -33.72
N PHE A 80 -15.01 0.94 -34.31
CA PHE A 80 -15.26 1.10 -35.74
C PHE A 80 -14.18 0.40 -36.57
N CYS A 81 -12.90 0.59 -36.24
CA CYS A 81 -11.77 0.01 -36.95
C CYS A 81 -11.71 -1.54 -36.82
N ASP A 82 -12.29 -2.12 -35.76
CA ASP A 82 -12.49 -3.57 -35.63
C ASP A 82 -13.42 -4.17 -36.68
N ARG A 83 -14.39 -3.40 -37.16
CA ARG A 83 -15.55 -3.89 -37.92
C ARG A 83 -15.56 -3.45 -39.38
N ASN A 84 -14.58 -2.64 -39.81
CA ASN A 84 -14.55 -2.00 -41.11
C ASN A 84 -13.11 -1.99 -41.68
N PRO A 85 -12.92 -2.06 -43.00
CA PRO A 85 -11.62 -1.82 -43.62
C PRO A 85 -11.08 -0.42 -43.27
N VAL A 86 -9.79 -0.33 -42.96
CA VAL A 86 -9.08 0.91 -42.63
C VAL A 86 -7.77 1.04 -43.43
N PRO A 87 -7.21 2.25 -43.58
CA PRO A 87 -5.89 2.43 -44.21
C PRO A 87 -4.81 1.53 -43.58
N PRO A 88 -3.92 0.89 -44.36
CA PRO A 88 -2.96 -0.10 -43.83
C PRO A 88 -2.07 0.41 -42.69
N MET A 89 -1.63 1.68 -42.74
CA MET A 89 -0.85 2.30 -41.66
C MET A 89 -1.65 2.50 -40.37
N LEU A 90 -2.96 2.80 -40.48
CA LEU A 90 -3.85 2.85 -39.32
C LEU A 90 -4.04 1.45 -38.72
N GLY A 91 -4.28 0.44 -39.56
CA GLY A 91 -4.36 -0.96 -39.12
C GLY A 91 -3.10 -1.44 -38.39
N ALA A 92 -1.91 -1.13 -38.92
CA ALA A 92 -0.63 -1.50 -38.30
C ALA A 92 -0.41 -0.87 -36.91
N LYS A 93 -0.80 0.40 -36.72
CA LYS A 93 -0.66 1.10 -35.43
C LYS A 93 -1.73 0.65 -34.42
N ILE A 94 -2.94 0.35 -34.88
CA ILE A 94 -3.99 -0.29 -34.07
C ILE A 94 -3.55 -1.68 -33.59
N TYR A 95 -2.85 -2.45 -34.43
CA TYR A 95 -2.27 -3.74 -34.03
C TYR A 95 -1.24 -3.58 -32.89
N ILE A 96 -0.28 -2.65 -33.03
CA ILE A 96 0.73 -2.37 -31.98
C ILE A 96 0.06 -1.96 -30.66
N PHE A 97 -0.92 -1.04 -30.72
CA PHE A 97 -1.71 -0.63 -29.56
C PHE A 97 -2.36 -1.82 -28.84
N ARG A 98 -2.96 -2.75 -29.59
CA ARG A 98 -3.59 -3.95 -29.03
C ARG A 98 -2.57 -4.89 -28.40
N THR A 99 -1.45 -5.16 -29.08
CA THR A 99 -0.38 -6.00 -28.51
C THR A 99 0.11 -5.44 -27.18
N ALA A 100 0.30 -4.10 -27.08
CA ALA A 100 0.71 -3.45 -25.84
C ALA A 100 -0.38 -3.46 -24.75
N ARG A 101 -1.65 -3.19 -25.11
CA ARG A 101 -2.82 -3.27 -24.22
C ARG A 101 -3.01 -4.68 -23.65
N ASP A 102 -2.89 -5.70 -24.50
CA ASP A 102 -3.15 -7.09 -24.15
C ASP A 102 -2.02 -7.66 -23.30
N ALA A 103 -0.77 -7.22 -23.54
CA ALA A 103 0.37 -7.48 -22.67
C ALA A 103 0.21 -6.81 -21.28
N TYR A 104 -0.23 -5.54 -21.23
CA TYR A 104 -0.55 -4.83 -19.99
C TYR A 104 -1.65 -5.54 -19.20
N ALA A 105 -2.75 -5.92 -19.85
CA ALA A 105 -3.85 -6.64 -19.22
C ALA A 105 -3.42 -8.02 -18.68
N ALA A 106 -2.61 -8.76 -19.46
CA ALA A 106 -2.03 -10.03 -19.00
C ALA A 106 -1.11 -9.84 -17.78
N HIS A 107 -0.30 -8.78 -17.75
CA HIS A 107 0.55 -8.49 -16.58
C HIS A 107 -0.29 -8.05 -15.37
N ARG A 108 -1.29 -7.17 -15.55
CA ARG A 108 -2.23 -6.79 -14.48
C ARG A 108 -2.90 -8.01 -13.87
N LYS A 109 -3.36 -8.96 -14.70
CA LYS A 109 -3.96 -10.22 -14.25
C LYS A 109 -2.99 -11.12 -13.48
N LYS A 110 -1.72 -11.20 -13.90
CA LYS A 110 -0.64 -11.88 -13.14
C LYS A 110 -0.43 -11.24 -11.76
N ILE A 111 -0.42 -9.90 -11.67
CA ILE A 111 -0.29 -9.16 -10.41
C ILE A 111 -1.48 -9.46 -9.50
N VAL A 112 -2.72 -9.31 -10.00
CA VAL A 112 -3.96 -9.60 -9.26
C VAL A 112 -3.97 -11.01 -8.66
N ALA A 113 -3.64 -12.02 -9.47
CA ALA A 113 -3.64 -13.42 -9.03
C ALA A 113 -2.54 -13.71 -8.00
N SER A 114 -1.30 -13.32 -8.28
CA SER A 114 -0.14 -13.69 -7.45
C SER A 114 -0.02 -12.87 -6.15
N CYS A 115 -0.51 -11.64 -6.14
CA CYS A 115 -0.60 -10.80 -4.94
C CYS A 115 -1.92 -11.01 -4.16
N CYS A 116 -2.77 -11.95 -4.58
CA CYS A 116 -4.05 -12.30 -3.94
C CYS A 116 -5.03 -11.12 -3.81
N LEU A 117 -5.11 -10.27 -4.84
CA LEU A 117 -5.89 -9.01 -4.81
C LEU A 117 -7.38 -9.20 -5.14
N ASN A 118 -7.79 -10.36 -5.68
CA ASN A 118 -9.21 -10.66 -5.90
C ASN A 118 -9.85 -11.26 -4.64
N HIS A 119 -10.35 -10.42 -3.73
CA HIS A 119 -10.94 -10.86 -2.47
C HIS A 119 -12.24 -11.64 -2.64
N ALA A 120 -13.04 -11.34 -3.67
CA ALA A 120 -14.28 -12.06 -3.97
C ALA A 120 -14.05 -13.53 -4.39
N ALA A 121 -12.81 -13.91 -4.69
CA ALA A 121 -12.41 -15.28 -4.98
C ALA A 121 -11.62 -15.97 -3.83
N VAL A 122 -11.59 -15.36 -2.64
CA VAL A 122 -10.74 -15.81 -1.51
C VAL A 122 -11.52 -15.79 -0.19
N THR A 123 -12.21 -16.90 0.09
CA THR A 123 -12.96 -17.10 1.36
C THR A 123 -12.04 -17.18 2.58
N GLU A 124 -12.63 -17.16 3.77
CA GLU A 124 -11.92 -17.34 5.03
C GLU A 124 -11.20 -18.70 5.11
N GLU A 125 -11.89 -19.77 4.75
CA GLU A 125 -11.35 -21.14 4.73
C GLU A 125 -10.21 -21.28 3.72
N MET A 126 -10.29 -20.57 2.58
CA MET A 126 -9.22 -20.53 1.59
C MET A 126 -7.96 -19.84 2.12
N ARG A 127 -8.10 -18.72 2.85
CA ARG A 127 -6.96 -18.05 3.51
C ARG A 127 -6.35 -18.94 4.58
N GLU A 128 -7.16 -19.51 5.47
CA GLU A 128 -6.64 -20.39 6.51
C GLU A 128 -5.98 -21.65 5.95
N LYS A 129 -6.55 -22.25 4.89
CA LYS A 129 -5.94 -23.38 4.20
C LYS A 129 -4.59 -22.98 3.61
N TRP A 130 -4.52 -21.87 2.87
CA TRP A 130 -3.26 -21.37 2.31
C TRP A 130 -2.22 -21.15 3.41
N LEU A 131 -2.59 -20.52 4.52
CA LEU A 131 -1.74 -20.31 5.69
C LEU A 131 -1.21 -21.64 6.27
N ARG A 132 -2.07 -22.65 6.43
CA ARG A 132 -1.68 -24.00 6.90
C ARG A 132 -0.81 -24.78 5.89
N GLU A 133 -0.86 -24.45 4.61
CA GLU A 133 -0.03 -25.05 3.56
C GLU A 133 1.32 -24.33 3.35
N HIS A 134 1.45 -23.06 3.78
CA HIS A 134 2.61 -22.20 3.47
C HIS A 134 3.35 -21.67 4.70
N CYS A 135 2.86 -21.90 5.92
CA CYS A 135 3.50 -21.49 7.17
C CYS A 135 3.66 -22.68 8.13
N ASP A 136 4.83 -22.79 8.76
CA ASP A 136 5.04 -23.71 9.87
C ASP A 136 4.18 -23.25 11.07
N VAL A 137 3.36 -24.13 11.65
CA VAL A 137 2.58 -23.82 12.86
C VAL A 137 3.36 -24.29 14.09
N VAL A 138 3.73 -23.36 14.96
CA VAL A 138 4.56 -23.62 16.15
C VAL A 138 3.78 -23.28 17.41
N GLU A 139 3.52 -24.30 18.23
CA GLU A 139 3.00 -24.14 19.58
C GLU A 139 4.08 -23.54 20.50
N VAL A 140 3.72 -22.48 21.22
CA VAL A 140 4.59 -21.80 22.18
C VAL A 140 3.94 -21.70 23.56
N GLU A 141 4.76 -21.72 24.60
CA GLU A 141 4.33 -21.55 25.99
C GLU A 141 4.84 -20.22 26.54
N LYS A 142 4.00 -19.52 27.30
CA LYS A 142 4.41 -18.26 27.94
C LYS A 142 5.50 -18.51 28.99
N LEU A 143 6.65 -17.87 28.82
CA LEU A 143 7.82 -18.05 29.68
C LEU A 143 7.53 -17.57 31.12
N PRO A 144 8.01 -18.29 32.17
CA PRO A 144 7.96 -17.83 33.55
C PRO A 144 8.67 -16.50 33.79
N GLN A 145 9.70 -16.21 32.99
CA GLN A 145 10.38 -14.92 32.91
C GLN A 145 10.57 -14.54 31.44
N GLN A 146 10.08 -13.37 31.05
CA GLN A 146 10.18 -12.86 29.68
C GLN A 146 11.65 -12.78 29.20
N TYR A 147 11.90 -13.20 27.96
CA TYR A 147 13.22 -13.28 27.37
C TYR A 147 13.24 -12.80 25.90
N PRO A 148 14.12 -11.86 25.50
CA PRO A 148 15.00 -11.02 26.35
C PRO A 148 14.23 -10.16 27.38
N PRO A 149 14.89 -9.67 28.45
CA PRO A 149 14.23 -8.98 29.55
C PRO A 149 13.67 -7.61 29.16
N TYR A 150 12.53 -7.24 29.75
CA TYR A 150 11.93 -5.91 29.63
C TYR A 150 12.94 -4.81 29.97
N ALA A 151 12.80 -3.65 29.32
CA ALA A 151 13.62 -2.47 29.58
C ALA A 151 15.14 -2.59 29.32
N HIS A 152 15.57 -3.53 28.46
CA HIS A 152 16.96 -3.66 27.98
C HIS A 152 17.10 -3.40 26.47
N TRP A 153 18.32 -3.06 26.03
CA TRP A 153 18.76 -3.10 24.64
C TRP A 153 19.32 -4.48 24.31
N VAL A 154 18.81 -5.17 23.29
CA VAL A 154 19.27 -6.51 22.92
C VAL A 154 20.42 -6.44 21.91
N CYS A 155 21.58 -6.97 22.25
CA CYS A 155 22.72 -7.16 21.35
C CYS A 155 22.83 -8.64 21.00
N GLU A 156 22.92 -8.99 19.72
CA GLU A 156 22.99 -10.40 19.29
C GLU A 156 24.43 -10.94 19.23
N SER A 157 25.42 -10.06 19.34
CA SER A 157 26.84 -10.41 19.40
C SER A 157 27.62 -9.43 20.26
N GLU A 158 28.81 -9.84 20.73
CA GLU A 158 29.76 -8.95 21.40
C GLU A 158 30.22 -7.81 20.48
N ALA A 159 30.29 -8.05 19.17
CA ALA A 159 30.61 -7.02 18.17
C ALA A 159 29.54 -5.92 18.14
N ILE A 160 28.27 -6.30 18.08
CA ILE A 160 27.14 -5.37 18.21
C ILE A 160 27.21 -4.64 19.57
N GLN A 161 27.41 -5.35 20.67
CA GLN A 161 27.51 -4.74 22.00
C GLN A 161 28.61 -3.67 22.07
N LYS A 162 29.79 -3.95 21.51
CA LYS A 162 30.95 -3.05 21.46
C LYS A 162 30.73 -1.83 20.57
N LEU A 163 30.00 -1.96 19.46
CA LEU A 163 29.62 -0.83 18.59
C LEU A 163 28.68 0.16 19.31
N TRP A 164 27.78 -0.36 20.15
CA TRP A 164 26.69 0.41 20.77
C TRP A 164 26.98 0.92 22.18
N GLU A 165 27.90 0.29 22.92
CA GLU A 165 28.18 0.57 24.34
C GLU A 165 28.28 2.06 24.67
N LYS A 166 29.22 2.76 24.02
CA LYS A 166 29.46 4.19 24.27
C LYS A 166 28.23 5.05 23.97
N HIS A 167 27.45 4.69 22.96
CA HIS A 167 26.24 5.43 22.57
C HIS A 167 25.12 5.23 23.60
N CYS A 168 24.82 4.00 23.99
CA CYS A 168 23.80 3.72 25.01
C CYS A 168 24.20 4.30 26.38
N GLN A 169 25.46 4.15 26.81
CA GLN A 169 25.97 4.62 28.10
C GLN A 169 26.17 6.14 28.19
N THR A 170 26.62 6.81 27.11
CA THR A 170 27.05 8.23 27.18
C THR A 170 26.51 9.12 26.05
N GLY A 171 25.93 8.55 24.99
CA GLY A 171 25.39 9.27 23.84
C GLY A 171 24.33 10.32 24.20
N LYS A 172 24.24 11.38 23.40
CA LYS A 172 23.35 12.53 23.61
C LYS A 172 21.88 12.13 23.43
N LEU A 173 21.09 12.26 24.49
CA LEU A 173 19.61 12.16 24.39
C LEU A 173 19.05 13.46 23.80
N HIS A 174 18.10 13.36 22.87
CA HIS A 174 17.24 14.48 22.47
C HIS A 174 16.14 14.68 23.52
N ASP A 175 15.40 13.63 23.89
CA ASP A 175 14.46 13.67 25.03
C ASP A 175 15.17 13.37 26.38
N ARG A 176 15.67 14.44 27.02
CA ARG A 176 16.31 14.39 28.35
C ARG A 176 15.43 13.87 29.49
N ARG A 177 14.14 13.60 29.27
CA ARG A 177 13.25 12.98 30.27
C ARG A 177 13.47 11.47 30.41
N GLY A 178 14.27 10.87 29.52
CA GLY A 178 14.69 9.47 29.64
C GLY A 178 15.91 9.30 30.54
N GLY A 179 15.90 8.25 31.37
CA GLY A 179 17.14 7.67 31.89
C GLY A 179 17.87 6.89 30.78
N ARG A 180 18.86 6.05 31.11
CA ARG A 180 19.48 5.11 30.16
C ARG A 180 19.00 3.69 30.43
N PHE A 181 18.83 2.89 29.38
CA PHE A 181 18.56 1.45 29.49
C PHE A 181 19.91 0.69 29.36
N PRO A 182 20.14 -0.42 30.10
CA PRO A 182 21.35 -1.23 29.96
C PRO A 182 21.38 -2.04 28.65
N LEU A 183 22.58 -2.43 28.23
CA LEU A 183 22.79 -3.43 27.18
C LEU A 183 22.59 -4.84 27.73
N PHE A 184 22.11 -5.75 26.88
CA PHE A 184 21.88 -7.15 27.18
C PHE A 184 22.36 -8.01 26.01
N LEU A 185 23.41 -8.80 26.23
CA LEU A 185 23.88 -9.78 25.25
C LEU A 185 22.91 -10.96 25.19
N LEU A 186 22.48 -11.32 23.99
CA LEU A 186 21.56 -12.41 23.74
C LEU A 186 22.23 -13.77 23.97
N ASP A 187 21.52 -14.64 24.66
CA ASP A 187 21.82 -16.06 24.79
C ASP A 187 20.72 -16.82 24.04
N HIS A 188 21.03 -17.27 22.83
CA HIS A 188 20.08 -17.96 21.97
C HIS A 188 19.57 -19.28 22.58
N GLY A 189 20.29 -19.87 23.55
CA GLY A 189 19.85 -21.06 24.28
C GLY A 189 18.69 -20.81 25.26
N LYS A 190 18.28 -19.55 25.46
CA LYS A 190 17.12 -19.15 26.26
C LYS A 190 15.89 -18.74 25.42
N LEU A 191 15.99 -18.77 24.09
CA LEU A 191 14.85 -18.61 23.19
C LEU A 191 14.06 -19.92 23.12
N GLN A 192 12.73 -19.86 23.05
CA GLN A 192 11.90 -21.03 22.82
C GLN A 192 11.85 -21.40 21.33
N HIS A 193 11.87 -20.39 20.45
CA HIS A 193 11.89 -20.61 19.00
C HIS A 193 12.55 -19.45 18.24
N ILE A 194 13.06 -19.76 17.05
CA ILE A 194 13.62 -18.80 16.09
C ILE A 194 12.89 -18.98 14.75
N ALA A 195 12.06 -18.02 14.36
CA ALA A 195 11.50 -17.99 13.00
C ALA A 195 12.61 -17.57 12.03
N ARG A 196 13.13 -18.55 11.29
CA ARG A 196 14.22 -18.39 10.33
C ARG A 196 13.86 -17.47 9.17
N HIS A 197 14.85 -16.79 8.60
CA HIS A 197 14.67 -15.84 7.49
C HIS A 197 14.06 -16.47 6.23
N ASP A 198 14.25 -17.78 6.02
CA ASP A 198 13.72 -18.58 4.92
C ASP A 198 12.35 -19.24 5.21
N ARG A 199 11.77 -19.02 6.39
CA ARG A 199 10.52 -19.69 6.84
C ARG A 199 9.43 -18.73 7.26
N SER A 200 8.22 -19.01 6.80
CA SER A 200 6.98 -18.43 7.29
C SER A 200 6.51 -19.25 8.50
N THR A 201 6.07 -18.59 9.57
CA THR A 201 5.72 -19.25 10.83
C THR A 201 4.53 -18.58 11.49
N LEU A 202 3.55 -19.37 11.92
CA LEU A 202 2.47 -18.94 12.81
C LEU A 202 2.76 -19.43 14.22
N TYR A 203 2.71 -18.53 15.20
CA TYR A 203 2.90 -18.85 16.61
C TYR A 203 1.57 -18.86 17.34
N VAL A 204 1.19 -20.02 17.88
CA VAL A 204 -0.05 -20.20 18.66
C VAL A 204 0.27 -20.52 20.12
N ASP A 205 -0.49 -19.96 21.05
CA ASP A 205 -0.35 -20.28 22.47
C ASP A 205 -0.84 -21.70 22.71
N LYS A 206 0.03 -22.54 23.27
CA LYS A 206 -0.28 -23.95 23.54
C LYS A 206 -1.40 -24.15 24.57
N ALA A 207 -1.72 -23.14 25.37
CA ALA A 207 -2.77 -23.23 26.40
C ALA A 207 -4.19 -23.02 25.86
N ASP A 208 -4.37 -22.20 24.81
CA ASP A 208 -5.70 -21.84 24.27
C ASP A 208 -5.81 -21.84 22.73
N GLY A 209 -4.73 -22.12 22.01
CA GLY A 209 -4.65 -22.13 20.54
C GLY A 209 -4.63 -20.75 19.88
N SER A 210 -4.64 -19.65 20.65
CA SER A 210 -4.76 -18.30 20.09
C SER A 210 -3.46 -17.82 19.41
N LEU A 211 -3.59 -17.07 18.31
CA LEU A 211 -2.44 -16.56 17.58
C LEU A 211 -1.72 -15.48 18.42
N ILE A 212 -0.42 -15.66 18.62
CA ILE A 212 0.47 -14.78 19.39
C ILE A 212 1.25 -13.83 18.50
N ALA A 213 1.82 -14.37 17.42
CA ALA A 213 2.57 -13.65 16.40
C ALA A 213 2.62 -14.46 15.11
N PHE A 214 3.05 -13.82 14.02
CA PHE A 214 3.37 -14.52 12.78
C PHE A 214 4.48 -13.80 12.00
N VAL A 215 5.15 -14.56 11.13
CA VAL A 215 5.92 -14.03 10.01
C VAL A 215 5.55 -14.77 8.73
N ILE A 216 5.41 -14.04 7.62
CA ILE A 216 5.17 -14.58 6.28
C ILE A 216 6.26 -14.04 5.37
N ARG A 217 7.06 -14.95 4.79
CA ARG A 217 8.13 -14.65 3.83
C ARG A 217 7.57 -14.55 2.41
N ASP A 218 8.39 -14.05 1.50
CA ASP A 218 8.07 -13.88 0.08
C ASP A 218 6.70 -13.23 -0.21
N TRP A 219 6.38 -12.23 0.62
CA TRP A 219 5.04 -11.64 0.72
C TRP A 219 4.50 -11.17 -0.63
N CYS A 220 5.31 -10.40 -1.37
CA CYS A 220 5.03 -9.96 -2.73
C CYS A 220 5.86 -10.78 -3.73
N PRO A 221 5.24 -11.54 -4.65
CA PRO A 221 5.96 -12.30 -5.68
C PRO A 221 6.40 -11.46 -6.90
N GLN A 222 6.24 -10.13 -6.86
CA GLN A 222 6.62 -9.21 -7.95
C GLN A 222 7.79 -8.31 -7.50
N PRO A 223 9.06 -8.69 -7.76
CA PRO A 223 10.22 -7.99 -7.21
C PRO A 223 10.38 -6.56 -7.73
N GLY A 224 9.93 -6.26 -8.95
CA GLY A 224 9.95 -4.89 -9.47
C GLY A 224 8.93 -3.95 -8.80
N ILE A 225 7.83 -4.49 -8.25
CA ILE A 225 6.92 -3.73 -7.37
C ILE A 225 7.60 -3.46 -6.02
N ILE A 226 8.28 -4.45 -5.42
CA ILE A 226 9.05 -4.24 -4.19
C ILE A 226 10.10 -3.14 -4.41
N LYS A 227 10.85 -3.21 -5.51
CA LYS A 227 11.84 -2.19 -5.89
C LYS A 227 11.22 -0.78 -5.94
N GLY A 228 10.11 -0.60 -6.67
CA GLY A 228 9.43 0.70 -6.77
C GLY A 228 8.91 1.23 -5.42
N ILE A 229 8.50 0.35 -4.51
CA ILE A 229 8.10 0.72 -3.14
C ILE A 229 9.34 1.11 -2.30
N VAL A 230 10.43 0.33 -2.36
CA VAL A 230 11.70 0.63 -1.68
C VAL A 230 12.25 1.98 -2.12
N GLU A 231 12.30 2.24 -3.43
CA GLU A 231 12.71 3.52 -4.01
C GLU A 231 11.82 4.67 -3.51
N SER A 232 10.50 4.49 -3.46
CA SER A 232 9.56 5.49 -2.91
C SER A 232 9.77 5.77 -1.41
N VAL A 233 10.10 4.75 -0.61
CA VAL A 233 10.40 4.92 0.83
C VAL A 233 11.75 5.61 1.04
N LEU A 234 12.77 5.26 0.24
CA LEU A 234 14.08 5.90 0.27
C LEU A 234 14.00 7.37 -0.18
N GLU A 235 13.21 7.69 -1.21
CA GLU A 235 12.94 9.06 -1.64
C GLU A 235 12.25 9.87 -0.53
N ALA A 236 11.29 9.25 0.18
CA ALA A 236 10.59 9.88 1.30
C ALA A 236 11.52 10.36 2.42
N ARG A 237 12.67 9.70 2.62
CA ARG A 237 13.71 10.16 3.56
C ARG A 237 14.26 11.55 3.21
N GLY A 238 14.36 11.88 1.93
CA GLY A 238 14.89 13.16 1.46
C GLY A 238 13.98 14.36 1.77
N TYR A 239 12.66 14.15 1.76
CA TYR A 239 11.68 15.22 1.93
C TYR A 239 10.81 15.13 3.20
N LYS A 240 10.88 14.07 4.02
CA LYS A 240 10.14 13.96 5.30
C LYS A 240 11.05 13.92 6.55
N LYS A 241 10.64 14.70 7.56
CA LYS A 241 11.20 14.77 8.91
C LYS A 241 11.13 13.40 9.59
N ASN A 242 12.22 12.95 10.22
CA ASN A 242 12.21 11.81 11.15
C ASN A 242 11.34 12.16 12.37
N VAL A 243 10.37 11.31 12.73
CA VAL A 243 9.49 11.54 13.91
C VAL A 243 10.07 10.97 15.20
N ARG A 244 11.26 10.35 15.16
CA ARG A 244 12.02 9.85 16.31
C ARG A 244 13.44 10.41 16.28
N LEU A 245 13.63 11.61 16.83
CA LEU A 245 14.96 12.26 16.91
C LEU A 245 15.97 11.54 17.83
N ASP A 246 15.48 10.60 18.63
CA ASP A 246 16.24 9.68 19.48
C ASP A 246 16.45 8.31 18.77
N ASP A 247 16.42 8.29 17.44
CA ASP A 247 16.69 7.13 16.59
C ASP A 247 17.71 7.52 15.51
N PRO A 248 18.89 6.87 15.41
CA PRO A 248 19.80 6.95 14.27
C PRO A 248 19.29 6.21 13.02
N GLY A 249 18.22 5.40 13.15
CA GLY A 249 17.36 5.03 12.03
C GLY A 249 16.28 6.10 11.77
N TRP A 250 15.72 6.09 10.55
CA TRP A 250 14.68 7.03 10.15
C TRP A 250 13.30 6.37 10.19
N ILE A 251 12.30 7.07 10.71
CA ILE A 251 10.89 6.69 10.59
C ILE A 251 10.03 7.94 10.43
N SER A 252 8.98 7.88 9.60
CA SER A 252 8.06 8.99 9.42
C SER A 252 6.62 8.56 9.15
N HIS A 253 5.67 9.41 9.54
CA HIS A 253 4.25 9.16 9.35
C HIS A 253 3.82 9.24 7.87
N VAL A 254 2.87 8.39 7.53
CA VAL A 254 2.17 8.30 6.25
C VAL A 254 0.67 8.23 6.53
N GLY A 255 -0.15 8.89 5.71
CA GLY A 255 -1.58 9.01 5.97
C GLY A 255 -1.93 10.01 7.07
N ILE A 256 -3.10 9.80 7.66
CA ILE A 256 -3.79 10.68 8.61
C ILE A 256 -3.27 10.47 10.04
N THR A 257 -3.06 11.56 10.77
CA THR A 257 -2.49 11.55 12.13
C THR A 257 -3.36 12.30 13.14
N ALA A 258 -3.20 11.97 14.42
CA ALA A 258 -3.90 12.62 15.55
C ALA A 258 -3.23 13.94 16.03
N GLY A 259 -2.43 14.59 15.17
CA GLY A 259 -1.65 15.79 15.49
C GLY A 259 -0.62 15.61 16.62
N ALA A 260 -0.03 16.72 17.07
CA ALA A 260 0.85 16.73 18.25
C ALA A 260 0.04 16.48 19.54
N ARG A 261 0.73 16.24 20.68
CA ARG A 261 0.04 16.18 21.98
C ARG A 261 -0.39 17.56 22.50
N HIS A 262 0.40 18.60 22.23
CA HIS A 262 0.11 19.99 22.61
C HIS A 262 -0.79 20.72 21.59
N GLN A 263 -0.83 20.24 20.35
CA GLN A 263 -1.70 20.73 19.27
C GLN A 263 -2.32 19.50 18.56
N PRO A 264 -3.33 18.87 19.18
CA PRO A 264 -4.04 17.74 18.56
C PRO A 264 -4.89 18.22 17.39
N GLY A 265 -5.12 17.33 16.43
CA GLY A 265 -5.92 17.60 15.24
C GLY A 265 -6.08 16.33 14.40
N PHE A 266 -6.74 16.47 13.26
CA PHE A 266 -6.98 15.38 12.31
C PHE A 266 -6.68 15.89 10.90
N ASP A 267 -5.59 15.41 10.31
CA ASP A 267 -5.14 15.71 8.95
C ASP A 267 -4.05 14.70 8.54
N TRP A 268 -3.72 14.64 7.26
CA TRP A 268 -2.53 13.99 6.75
C TRP A 268 -1.26 14.49 7.47
N ALA A 269 -0.26 13.64 7.60
CA ALA A 269 1.01 13.96 8.23
C ALA A 269 1.68 15.23 7.63
N ARG A 270 1.73 16.32 8.40
CA ARG A 270 2.43 17.57 8.03
C ARG A 270 3.91 17.49 8.42
N ASN A 271 4.64 16.57 7.78
CA ASN A 271 6.01 16.17 8.15
C ASN A 271 7.08 16.46 7.08
N LEU A 272 6.81 17.29 6.07
CA LEU A 272 7.81 17.64 5.05
C LEU A 272 8.99 18.45 5.62
N THR A 273 10.19 18.33 5.07
CA THR A 273 11.39 19.07 5.54
C THR A 273 11.47 20.51 4.98
N SER A 274 10.91 20.74 3.79
CA SER A 274 11.02 21.99 3.04
C SER A 274 9.70 22.73 2.93
N LYS A 275 9.68 24.00 3.36
CA LYS A 275 8.52 24.89 3.20
C LYS A 275 8.08 25.07 1.75
N LYS A 276 9.00 24.98 0.78
CA LYS A 276 8.65 25.02 -0.66
C LYS A 276 7.72 23.85 -1.02
N LEU A 277 8.02 22.66 -0.52
CA LEU A 277 7.22 21.46 -0.75
C LEU A 277 5.91 21.48 0.07
N GLU A 278 5.91 22.12 1.25
CA GLU A 278 4.68 22.40 2.04
C GLU A 278 3.75 23.43 1.35
N GLN A 279 4.21 24.10 0.28
CA GLN A 279 3.48 25.13 -0.48
C GLN A 279 3.19 24.73 -1.93
N ASP A 280 3.53 23.50 -2.33
CA ASP A 280 3.38 22.98 -3.69
C ASP A 280 2.20 21.99 -3.72
N PRO A 281 1.02 22.39 -4.25
CA PRO A 281 -0.17 21.53 -4.19
C PRO A 281 -0.05 20.27 -5.04
N GLU A 282 0.65 20.36 -6.17
CA GLU A 282 0.85 19.24 -7.09
C GLU A 282 1.80 18.20 -6.47
N PHE A 283 2.93 18.65 -5.90
CA PHE A 283 3.81 17.77 -5.13
C PHE A 283 3.07 17.11 -3.96
N ILE A 284 2.26 17.86 -3.20
CA ILE A 284 1.50 17.32 -2.07
C ILE A 284 0.48 16.29 -2.55
N GLN A 285 -0.27 16.55 -3.62
CA GLN A 285 -1.27 15.62 -4.16
C GLN A 285 -0.62 14.34 -4.67
N ASN A 286 0.42 14.45 -5.50
CA ASN A 286 1.16 13.32 -6.06
C ASN A 286 1.83 12.49 -4.96
N LEU A 287 2.42 13.14 -3.95
CA LEU A 287 2.99 12.48 -2.77
C LEU A 287 1.94 11.68 -2.00
N ARG A 288 0.83 12.34 -1.62
CA ARG A 288 -0.26 11.71 -0.85
C ARG A 288 -0.82 10.52 -1.61
N PHE A 289 -1.03 10.65 -2.91
CA PHE A 289 -1.57 9.59 -3.76
C PHE A 289 -0.62 8.40 -3.94
N ARG A 290 0.68 8.65 -4.14
CA ARG A 290 1.72 7.58 -4.17
C ARG A 290 1.77 6.84 -2.84
N GLU A 291 1.79 7.57 -1.73
CA GLU A 291 1.85 6.98 -0.39
C GLU A 291 0.58 6.20 -0.03
N SER A 292 -0.61 6.74 -0.31
CA SER A 292 -1.87 6.01 -0.14
C SER A 292 -1.90 4.75 -1.01
N SER A 293 -1.32 4.78 -2.21
CA SER A 293 -1.34 3.64 -3.12
C SER A 293 -0.45 2.48 -2.65
N ILE A 294 0.75 2.80 -2.16
CA ILE A 294 1.65 1.82 -1.52
C ILE A 294 0.96 1.16 -0.33
N CYS A 295 0.32 1.96 0.52
CA CYS A 295 -0.43 1.46 1.67
C CYS A 295 -1.65 0.63 1.23
N ALA A 296 -2.44 1.09 0.24
CA ALA A 296 -3.61 0.38 -0.26
C ALA A 296 -3.23 -1.00 -0.82
N PHE A 297 -2.16 -1.11 -1.60
CA PHE A 297 -1.67 -2.41 -2.06
C PHE A 297 -1.27 -3.34 -0.91
N PHE A 298 -0.50 -2.85 0.08
CA PHE A 298 -0.16 -3.67 1.24
C PHE A 298 -1.42 -4.14 2.00
N TRP A 299 -2.44 -3.28 2.14
CA TRP A 299 -3.72 -3.65 2.75
C TRP A 299 -4.51 -4.68 1.91
N ASN A 300 -4.57 -4.51 0.60
CA ASN A 300 -5.26 -5.47 -0.28
C ASN A 300 -4.55 -6.83 -0.32
N MET A 301 -3.21 -6.87 -0.29
CA MET A 301 -2.48 -8.12 -0.07
C MET A 301 -2.78 -8.73 1.30
N ALA A 302 -2.86 -7.90 2.34
CA ALA A 302 -3.15 -8.34 3.70
C ALA A 302 -4.52 -9.02 3.79
N LYS A 303 -5.57 -8.39 3.24
CA LYS A 303 -6.92 -8.98 3.15
C LYS A 303 -6.94 -10.31 2.38
N GLY A 304 -6.07 -10.49 1.39
CA GLY A 304 -5.95 -11.74 0.63
C GLY A 304 -5.16 -12.87 1.30
N LYS A 305 -4.35 -12.61 2.34
CA LYS A 305 -3.37 -13.57 2.88
C LYS A 305 -3.32 -13.72 4.41
N LEU A 306 -3.78 -12.74 5.19
CA LEU A 306 -3.62 -12.77 6.65
C LEU A 306 -4.70 -13.58 7.39
N PRO A 307 -4.41 -14.07 8.61
CA PRO A 307 -5.41 -14.71 9.47
C PRO A 307 -6.59 -13.77 9.75
N SER A 308 -7.81 -14.30 9.71
CA SER A 308 -9.03 -13.49 9.79
C SER A 308 -9.17 -12.72 11.11
N GLU A 309 -8.64 -13.23 12.23
CA GLU A 309 -8.62 -12.49 13.51
C GLU A 309 -7.73 -11.23 13.49
N VAL A 310 -6.73 -11.18 12.59
CA VAL A 310 -5.88 -10.00 12.36
C VAL A 310 -6.66 -8.97 11.54
N LEU A 311 -7.34 -9.42 10.50
CA LEU A 311 -8.15 -8.57 9.63
C LEU A 311 -9.34 -7.97 10.38
N ARG A 312 -10.12 -8.79 11.11
CA ARG A 312 -11.23 -8.34 11.96
C ARG A 312 -10.77 -7.30 12.99
N ALA A 313 -9.63 -7.50 13.65
CA ALA A 313 -9.13 -6.52 14.62
C ALA A 313 -8.90 -5.11 14.03
N TYR A 314 -8.49 -5.01 12.76
CA TYR A 314 -8.44 -3.73 12.04
C TYR A 314 -9.86 -3.28 11.62
N GLU A 315 -10.63 -4.12 10.93
CA GLU A 315 -11.95 -3.75 10.40
C GLU A 315 -12.96 -3.36 11.49
N ASP A 316 -13.07 -4.14 12.56
CA ASP A 316 -13.91 -3.86 13.73
C ASP A 316 -13.60 -2.48 14.32
N TYR A 317 -12.31 -2.13 14.40
CA TYR A 317 -11.88 -0.80 14.87
C TYR A 317 -12.26 0.30 13.87
N LEU A 318 -12.08 0.07 12.57
CA LEU A 318 -12.37 1.06 11.55
C LEU A 318 -13.88 1.33 11.47
N HIS A 319 -14.69 0.28 11.32
CA HIS A 319 -16.16 0.35 11.26
C HIS A 319 -16.75 0.97 12.54
N LYS A 320 -16.40 0.47 13.74
CA LYS A 320 -16.93 0.96 15.02
C LYS A 320 -16.67 2.45 15.30
N ASN A 321 -15.66 3.04 14.68
CA ASN A 321 -15.30 4.44 14.87
C ASN A 321 -15.53 5.27 13.59
N PHE A 322 -16.22 4.71 12.59
CA PHE A 322 -16.43 5.26 11.25
C PHE A 322 -15.16 5.85 10.63
N MET A 323 -14.03 5.14 10.77
CA MET A 323 -12.72 5.66 10.38
C MET A 323 -12.57 5.74 8.86
N PRO A 324 -12.25 6.91 8.30
CA PRO A 324 -11.93 7.02 6.89
C PRO A 324 -10.67 6.24 6.58
N ARG A 325 -10.59 5.73 5.36
CA ARG A 325 -9.39 5.07 4.85
C ARG A 325 -8.34 6.10 4.43
N MET A 326 -7.12 5.62 4.15
CA MET A 326 -6.02 6.46 3.67
C MET A 326 -6.21 6.81 2.18
N GLY A 327 -7.07 7.78 1.88
CA GLY A 327 -7.16 8.38 0.55
C GLY A 327 -6.15 9.51 0.37
N GLY A 328 -5.47 9.56 -0.79
CA GLY A 328 -4.53 10.65 -1.11
C GLY A 328 -5.19 11.99 -1.44
N GLY A 329 -6.47 11.98 -1.80
CA GLY A 329 -7.27 13.17 -2.12
C GLY A 329 -7.71 13.97 -0.89
N THR A 330 -8.03 15.25 -1.09
CA THR A 330 -8.61 16.11 -0.04
C THR A 330 -10.12 15.88 0.07
N GLY A 331 -10.60 15.52 1.25
CA GLY A 331 -12.04 15.48 1.57
C GLY A 331 -12.79 14.19 1.18
N SER A 332 -12.13 13.22 0.55
CA SER A 332 -12.74 11.91 0.25
C SER A 332 -12.64 10.97 1.45
N TYR A 333 -13.63 11.04 2.36
CA TYR A 333 -13.76 10.15 3.52
C TYR A 333 -14.44 8.83 3.13
N VAL A 334 -13.87 8.15 2.14
CA VAL A 334 -14.44 6.98 1.46
C VAL A 334 -13.75 5.68 1.88
N LYS A 335 -14.45 4.57 1.70
CA LYS A 335 -13.94 3.20 1.89
C LYS A 335 -13.23 2.70 0.63
N LEU A 336 -13.83 2.93 -0.52
CA LEU A 336 -13.31 2.52 -1.84
C LEU A 336 -12.68 3.71 -2.57
N GLY A 337 -11.67 3.44 -3.39
CA GLY A 337 -11.02 4.46 -4.22
C GLY A 337 -10.01 3.87 -5.19
N ASN A 338 -9.20 4.73 -5.79
CA ASN A 338 -8.23 4.32 -6.80
C ASN A 338 -6.82 4.28 -6.20
N TYR A 339 -6.02 3.28 -6.59
CA TYR A 339 -4.59 3.21 -6.28
C TYR A 339 -3.75 2.74 -7.46
N HIS A 340 -2.50 3.22 -7.51
CA HIS A 340 -1.57 2.97 -8.62
C HIS A 340 -0.32 2.24 -8.11
N LEU A 341 0.12 1.20 -8.84
CA LEU A 341 1.35 0.45 -8.53
C LEU A 341 2.39 0.64 -9.62
N HIS A 342 3.61 1.02 -9.24
CA HIS A 342 4.75 0.95 -10.14
C HIS A 342 5.42 -0.43 -10.05
N ASP A 343 5.61 -1.09 -11.18
CA ASP A 343 6.46 -2.27 -11.32
C ASP A 343 7.67 -1.96 -12.19
N CYS A 344 8.84 -1.83 -11.57
CA CYS A 344 10.09 -1.58 -12.29
C CYS A 344 10.46 -2.71 -13.29
N ALA A 345 9.87 -3.91 -13.16
CA ALA A 345 10.08 -5.00 -14.14
C ALA A 345 9.29 -4.82 -15.45
N ALA A 346 8.38 -3.84 -15.51
CA ALA A 346 7.64 -3.46 -16.73
C ALA A 346 8.29 -2.26 -17.47
N GLU A 347 9.36 -1.67 -16.93
CA GLU A 347 10.12 -0.62 -17.62
C GLU A 347 10.66 -1.14 -18.96
N GLY A 348 10.36 -0.43 -20.06
CA GLY A 348 10.74 -0.83 -21.42
C GLY A 348 9.89 -1.93 -22.06
N ALA A 349 8.89 -2.50 -21.37
CA ALA A 349 8.07 -3.62 -21.88
C ALA A 349 7.06 -3.26 -23.00
N GLY A 350 7.08 -2.02 -23.50
CA GLY A 350 6.18 -1.52 -24.55
C GLY A 350 4.82 -1.00 -24.06
N TYR A 351 4.56 -1.09 -22.76
CA TYR A 351 3.34 -0.62 -22.07
C TYR A 351 3.72 0.09 -20.75
N PRO A 352 2.77 0.72 -20.03
CA PRO A 352 3.08 1.46 -18.80
C PRO A 352 3.57 0.56 -17.67
N GLY A 353 4.63 0.97 -16.97
CA GLY A 353 5.03 0.35 -15.71
C GLY A 353 4.13 0.69 -14.51
N VAL A 354 3.08 1.48 -14.73
CA VAL A 354 2.08 1.84 -13.71
C VAL A 354 0.80 1.05 -13.96
N PHE A 355 0.36 0.29 -12.95
CA PHE A 355 -0.87 -0.49 -12.94
C PHE A 355 -1.94 0.19 -12.09
N GLU A 356 -3.08 0.45 -12.70
CA GLU A 356 -4.18 1.20 -12.08
C GLU A 356 -5.25 0.24 -11.52
N PHE A 357 -5.70 0.50 -10.30
CA PHE A 357 -6.76 -0.24 -9.59
C PHE A 357 -7.86 0.74 -9.20
N GLU A 358 -9.06 0.55 -9.75
CA GLU A 358 -10.22 1.41 -9.50
C GLU A 358 -11.17 0.78 -8.47
N ALA A 359 -11.90 1.62 -7.73
CA ALA A 359 -12.93 1.23 -6.77
C ALA A 359 -12.52 0.13 -5.75
N ALA A 360 -11.22 0.03 -5.46
CA ALA A 360 -10.66 -0.95 -4.53
C ALA A 360 -10.56 -0.36 -3.11
N GLU A 361 -10.51 -1.22 -2.09
CA GLU A 361 -10.46 -0.73 -0.72
C GLU A 361 -9.14 -0.02 -0.40
N LEU A 362 -9.24 1.17 0.20
CA LEU A 362 -8.12 1.96 0.66
C LEU A 362 -7.63 1.51 2.05
N ALA A 363 -6.36 1.75 2.36
CA ALA A 363 -5.73 1.26 3.58
C ALA A 363 -6.26 1.86 4.90
N PRO A 364 -5.99 1.25 6.06
CA PRO A 364 -6.16 1.88 7.37
C PRO A 364 -5.51 3.28 7.42
N PRO A 365 -6.09 4.27 8.11
CA PRO A 365 -5.79 5.69 7.92
C PRO A 365 -4.36 6.13 8.23
N SER A 366 -3.57 5.33 8.97
CA SER A 366 -2.28 5.72 9.53
C SER A 366 -1.24 4.63 9.33
N ALA A 367 -0.12 5.00 8.71
CA ALA A 367 1.04 4.13 8.52
C ALA A 367 2.35 4.84 8.92
N MET A 368 3.43 4.05 8.98
CA MET A 368 4.80 4.50 9.09
C MET A 368 5.59 4.00 7.88
N PHE A 369 6.49 4.84 7.36
CA PHE A 369 7.62 4.38 6.54
C PHE A 369 8.89 4.41 7.41
N SER A 370 9.77 3.42 7.25
CA SER A 370 10.95 3.20 8.09
C SER A 370 12.17 2.75 7.29
N ILE A 371 13.35 3.27 7.66
CA ILE A 371 14.67 2.89 7.13
C ILE A 371 15.61 2.71 8.32
N ASN A 372 16.23 1.53 8.45
CA ASN A 372 17.11 1.16 9.58
C ASN A 372 16.50 1.36 10.98
N TYR A 373 15.17 1.48 11.09
CA TYR A 373 14.45 1.83 12.33
C TYR A 373 14.75 0.84 13.46
N SER A 374 15.28 1.33 14.59
CA SER A 374 15.48 0.52 15.80
C SER A 374 15.53 1.33 17.11
N ARG A 375 15.26 2.65 17.03
CA ARG A 375 14.60 3.48 18.05
C ARG A 375 15.37 3.63 19.38
N TYR A 376 16.63 4.02 19.27
CA TYR A 376 17.75 3.73 20.19
C TYR A 376 17.96 4.59 21.47
N VAL A 377 17.21 5.67 21.76
CA VAL A 377 17.66 6.62 22.82
C VAL A 377 16.59 7.16 23.80
N SER A 378 15.28 7.14 23.50
CA SER A 378 14.27 7.86 24.28
C SER A 378 13.63 7.07 25.44
N ALA A 379 13.11 7.81 26.44
CA ALA A 379 12.28 7.28 27.55
C ALA A 379 11.12 6.37 27.10
N PHE A 380 10.64 6.55 25.88
CA PHE A 380 9.46 5.91 25.31
C PHE A 380 9.80 5.10 24.03
N SER A 381 11.02 4.56 23.91
CA SER A 381 11.55 4.14 22.61
C SER A 381 12.51 2.94 22.68
N ILE A 382 12.25 1.93 21.83
CA ILE A 382 12.70 0.51 21.87
C ILE A 382 13.49 0.16 23.12
N ARG A 383 12.86 -0.67 23.92
CA ARG A 383 13.57 -1.72 24.64
C ARG A 383 12.87 -2.99 24.17
N ILE A 384 12.99 -4.05 24.94
CA ILE A 384 11.79 -4.87 25.12
C ILE A 384 10.75 -3.98 25.83
N HIS A 385 9.66 -3.64 25.11
CA HIS A 385 8.71 -2.57 25.42
C HIS A 385 7.27 -2.92 25.02
N LYS A 386 6.31 -2.04 25.32
CA LYS A 386 4.89 -2.14 24.92
C LYS A 386 4.46 -0.85 24.21
N GLU A 387 3.53 -0.96 23.26
CA GLU A 387 2.94 0.16 22.54
C GLU A 387 1.41 0.20 22.74
N GLY A 388 0.84 1.41 22.82
CA GLY A 388 -0.60 1.59 22.86
C GLY A 388 -1.17 1.62 21.44
N CYS A 389 -1.91 0.59 21.06
CA CYS A 389 -2.71 0.51 19.83
C CYS A 389 -4.21 0.38 20.22
N PRO A 390 -5.17 0.94 19.47
CA PRO A 390 -6.59 0.81 19.80
C PRO A 390 -7.21 -0.54 19.38
N HIS A 391 -6.45 -1.43 18.74
CA HIS A 391 -6.86 -2.77 18.30
C HIS A 391 -5.78 -3.83 18.63
N LYS A 392 -6.14 -5.13 18.50
CA LYS A 392 -5.32 -6.27 19.00
C LYS A 392 -3.96 -6.40 18.31
N TRP A 393 -3.84 -6.02 17.04
CA TRP A 393 -2.73 -6.41 16.17
C TRP A 393 -1.98 -5.22 15.57
N THR A 394 -0.71 -5.41 15.24
CA THR A 394 0.04 -4.52 14.35
C THR A 394 0.76 -5.37 13.32
N ILE A 395 0.78 -4.92 12.07
CA ILE A 395 1.53 -5.55 10.98
C ILE A 395 2.56 -4.60 10.38
N SER A 396 3.73 -5.14 10.05
CA SER A 396 4.81 -4.46 9.35
C SER A 396 5.35 -5.31 8.21
N TRP A 397 5.62 -4.69 7.07
CA TRP A 397 6.30 -5.28 5.94
C TRP A 397 7.74 -4.76 5.87
N THR A 398 8.71 -5.63 6.11
CA THR A 398 10.10 -5.40 5.73
C THR A 398 10.21 -5.66 4.23
N LEU A 399 10.47 -4.61 3.46
CA LEU A 399 10.58 -4.65 2.00
C LEU A 399 11.93 -5.22 1.59
N ASP A 400 13.00 -4.67 2.17
CA ASP A 400 14.39 -4.97 1.84
C ASP A 400 15.26 -5.06 3.11
N ARG A 401 16.30 -5.90 3.05
CA ARG A 401 17.19 -6.27 4.16
C ARG A 401 18.49 -6.90 3.61
N PRO A 402 19.39 -6.13 2.96
CA PRO A 402 20.54 -6.68 2.22
C PRO A 402 21.51 -7.48 3.08
N GLU A 403 21.78 -7.05 4.32
CA GLU A 403 22.72 -7.70 5.25
C GLU A 403 22.13 -8.95 5.96
N GLY A 404 20.88 -9.32 5.65
CA GLY A 404 20.18 -10.45 6.29
C GLY A 404 20.04 -10.32 7.82
N PRO A 405 19.80 -11.44 8.53
CA PRO A 405 19.53 -11.44 9.98
C PRO A 405 20.79 -11.46 10.86
N CYS A 406 21.96 -11.80 10.31
CA CYS A 406 23.19 -11.88 11.11
C CYS A 406 23.67 -10.51 11.60
N ALA A 407 23.42 -9.44 10.83
CA ALA A 407 23.76 -8.06 11.18
C ALA A 407 22.83 -7.44 12.26
N GLY A 408 22.28 -8.26 13.16
CA GLY A 408 21.34 -7.88 14.21
C GLY A 408 20.04 -7.28 13.68
N GLY A 409 19.33 -6.54 14.53
CA GLY A 409 18.03 -5.97 14.16
C GLY A 409 16.90 -7.00 13.95
N ASN A 410 17.03 -8.20 14.50
CA ASN A 410 15.95 -9.19 14.56
C ASN A 410 14.86 -8.76 15.56
N PHE A 411 13.64 -9.31 15.43
CA PHE A 411 12.47 -8.90 16.19
C PHE A 411 12.08 -9.95 17.24
N PHE A 412 11.56 -9.53 18.40
CA PHE A 412 11.33 -10.42 19.54
C PHE A 412 9.91 -10.30 20.12
N ILE A 413 9.31 -11.44 20.50
CA ILE A 413 8.08 -11.53 21.30
C ILE A 413 8.43 -12.17 22.65
N THR A 414 8.74 -11.35 23.66
CA THR A 414 9.56 -11.84 24.78
C THR A 414 8.78 -12.55 25.87
N GLU A 415 7.46 -12.41 25.92
CA GLU A 415 6.60 -13.25 26.76
C GLU A 415 6.69 -14.75 26.36
N TYR A 416 7.15 -15.08 25.15
CA TYR A 416 7.22 -16.45 24.62
C TYR A 416 8.63 -16.85 24.18
N GLY A 417 9.65 -16.01 24.42
CA GLY A 417 11.03 -16.32 24.00
C GLY A 417 11.21 -16.48 22.48
N ILE A 418 10.33 -15.86 21.67
CA ILE A 418 10.40 -15.96 20.21
C ILE A 418 11.36 -14.89 19.67
N MET A 419 12.28 -15.30 18.82
CA MET A 419 12.99 -14.41 17.89
C MET A 419 12.46 -14.63 16.46
N ILE A 420 12.36 -13.56 15.68
CA ILE A 420 12.01 -13.55 14.27
C ILE A 420 13.18 -12.92 13.52
N GLU A 421 13.82 -13.72 12.67
CA GLU A 421 14.94 -13.28 11.84
C GLU A 421 14.47 -12.25 10.80
N ALA A 422 15.15 -11.11 10.75
CA ALA A 422 14.89 -10.04 9.81
C ALA A 422 15.30 -10.47 8.39
N ALA A 423 14.39 -10.32 7.44
CA ALA A 423 14.61 -10.64 6.04
C ALA A 423 13.82 -9.67 5.15
N GLY A 424 14.22 -9.55 3.89
CA GLY A 424 13.46 -8.80 2.88
C GLY A 424 12.12 -9.47 2.61
N ASN A 425 11.24 -8.76 1.91
CA ASN A 425 9.93 -9.22 1.47
C ASN A 425 9.10 -9.97 2.54
N SER A 426 9.23 -9.58 3.81
CA SER A 426 8.69 -10.32 4.96
C SER A 426 7.66 -9.49 5.73
N VAL A 427 6.49 -10.06 5.99
CA VAL A 427 5.46 -9.43 6.85
C VAL A 427 5.46 -10.08 8.22
N VAL A 428 5.61 -9.26 9.25
CA VAL A 428 5.53 -9.66 10.66
C VAL A 428 4.26 -9.08 11.27
N GLY A 429 3.54 -9.87 12.06
CA GLY A 429 2.40 -9.41 12.84
C GLY A 429 2.52 -9.80 14.31
N TRP A 430 2.19 -8.86 15.20
CA TRP A 430 2.30 -9.02 16.66
C TRP A 430 1.23 -8.23 17.42
N GLN A 431 1.07 -8.55 18.70
CA GLN A 431 0.16 -7.82 19.59
C GLN A 431 0.94 -6.68 20.29
N PRO A 432 0.78 -5.39 19.91
CA PRO A 432 1.62 -4.28 20.40
C PRO A 432 1.52 -4.04 21.92
N GLY A 433 0.42 -4.44 22.56
CA GLY A 433 0.25 -4.40 24.00
C GLY A 433 1.09 -5.43 24.79
N ARG A 434 1.74 -6.39 24.12
CA ARG A 434 2.66 -7.36 24.72
C ARG A 434 4.12 -6.90 24.61
N PRO A 435 5.03 -7.36 25.50
CA PRO A 435 6.47 -7.12 25.42
C PRO A 435 7.06 -7.56 24.07
N HIS A 436 7.58 -6.61 23.32
CA HIS A 436 8.24 -6.84 22.04
C HIS A 436 9.36 -5.82 21.82
N GLY A 437 10.21 -6.05 20.82
CA GLY A 437 11.26 -5.10 20.45
C GLY A 437 12.14 -5.62 19.32
N THR A 438 13.03 -4.75 18.85
CA THR A 438 14.06 -5.06 17.86
C THR A 438 15.42 -4.98 18.55
N SER A 439 16.36 -5.87 18.21
CA SER A 439 17.75 -5.77 18.66
C SER A 439 18.50 -4.61 17.99
N LEU A 440 19.69 -4.33 18.51
CA LEU A 440 20.64 -3.40 17.89
C LEU A 440 21.25 -4.05 16.64
N ARG A 441 21.64 -3.22 15.65
CA ARG A 441 22.23 -3.66 14.38
C ARG A 441 23.75 -3.67 14.43
N GLU A 442 24.39 -4.45 13.57
CA GLU A 442 25.85 -4.45 13.37
C GLU A 442 26.31 -3.26 12.52
N VAL A 443 26.06 -2.05 13.03
CA VAL A 443 26.50 -0.79 12.46
C VAL A 443 26.92 0.14 13.59
N HIS A 444 27.92 0.99 13.35
CA HIS A 444 28.29 2.03 14.31
C HIS A 444 27.20 3.13 14.32
N PRO A 445 26.79 3.68 15.49
CA PRO A 445 25.60 4.55 15.58
C PRO A 445 25.71 5.87 14.82
N ALA A 446 26.92 6.33 14.52
CA ALA A 446 27.16 7.55 13.72
C ALA A 446 27.14 7.32 12.20
N ASP A 447 26.91 6.07 11.77
CA ASP A 447 27.03 5.62 10.38
C ASP A 447 25.75 4.95 9.87
N GLN A 448 24.80 4.64 10.76
CA GLN A 448 23.48 4.10 10.44
C GLN A 448 22.62 4.99 9.53
N GLU A 449 22.85 6.31 9.49
CA GLU A 449 22.24 7.20 8.52
C GLU A 449 22.88 7.13 7.11
N LYS A 450 24.08 6.54 6.98
CA LYS A 450 24.88 6.53 5.73
C LYS A 450 24.70 5.24 4.92
N VAL A 451 24.21 4.18 5.57
CA VAL A 451 23.94 2.86 4.97
C VAL A 451 22.44 2.60 4.86
N VAL A 452 22.04 1.62 4.04
CA VAL A 452 20.68 1.05 4.04
C VAL A 452 20.82 -0.41 4.43
N LEU A 453 20.41 -0.73 5.66
CA LEU A 453 20.42 -2.06 6.24
C LEU A 453 19.04 -2.71 6.15
N GLU A 454 17.98 -1.89 6.09
CA GLU A 454 16.59 -2.31 6.05
C GLU A 454 15.66 -1.19 5.59
N VAL A 455 14.64 -1.53 4.80
CA VAL A 455 13.57 -0.63 4.38
C VAL A 455 12.23 -1.32 4.62
N GLY A 456 11.22 -0.60 5.13
CA GLY A 456 9.92 -1.19 5.44
C GLY A 456 8.81 -0.17 5.73
N LEU A 457 7.60 -0.68 5.92
CA LEU A 457 6.42 0.09 6.32
C LEU A 457 5.52 -0.68 7.31
N SER A 458 4.67 0.03 8.08
CA SER A 458 3.76 -0.61 9.05
C SER A 458 2.48 0.18 9.31
N PHE A 459 1.39 -0.52 9.66
CA PHE A 459 0.10 0.12 10.00
C PHE A 459 -0.02 0.39 11.50
N ALA A 460 0.63 1.46 11.96
CA ALA A 460 0.55 1.92 13.34
C ALA A 460 -0.59 2.94 13.55
N THR A 461 -1.63 2.55 14.29
CA THR A 461 -2.80 3.41 14.57
C THR A 461 -2.68 4.07 15.94
N SER A 462 -2.78 5.41 16.02
CA SER A 462 -2.74 6.10 17.32
C SER A 462 -4.06 5.97 18.09
N PRO A 463 -4.06 5.60 19.39
CA PRO A 463 -5.28 5.54 20.22
C PRO A 463 -6.03 6.87 20.36
N ARG A 464 -5.44 7.99 19.96
CA ARG A 464 -6.11 9.31 19.93
C ARG A 464 -6.89 9.58 18.63
N LEU A 465 -6.71 8.76 17.58
CA LEU A 465 -7.10 9.08 16.21
C LEU A 465 -8.62 9.17 16.04
N ALA A 466 -9.37 8.13 16.44
CA ALA A 466 -10.84 8.16 16.45
C ALA A 466 -11.42 9.37 17.19
N LYS A 467 -10.86 9.73 18.36
CA LYS A 467 -11.30 10.92 19.10
C LYS A 467 -10.97 12.25 18.42
N GLN A 468 -9.96 12.31 17.53
CA GLN A 468 -9.72 13.50 16.71
C GLN A 468 -10.59 13.49 15.46
N TRP A 469 -10.91 12.31 14.91
CA TRP A 469 -11.85 12.15 13.80
C TRP A 469 -13.26 12.62 14.17
N GLN A 470 -13.83 12.13 15.26
CA GLN A 470 -15.15 12.55 15.75
C GLN A 470 -15.23 14.07 15.91
N ARG A 471 -14.23 14.68 16.58
CA ARG A 471 -14.11 16.15 16.72
C ARG A 471 -13.94 16.90 15.41
N TYR A 472 -13.29 16.29 14.42
CA TYR A 472 -13.15 16.86 13.10
C TYR A 472 -14.49 16.84 12.36
N MET A 473 -15.23 15.72 12.42
CA MET A 473 -16.59 15.63 11.86
C MET A 473 -17.52 16.67 12.49
N GLU A 474 -17.58 16.72 13.83
CA GLU A 474 -18.37 17.69 14.61
C GLU A 474 -18.10 19.16 14.24
N ALA A 475 -16.86 19.48 13.82
CA ALA A 475 -16.42 20.85 13.55
C ALA A 475 -16.47 21.27 12.07
N ASN A 476 -16.62 20.32 11.12
CA ASN A 476 -16.50 20.59 9.68
C ASN A 476 -17.74 20.20 8.86
N PHE A 477 -18.66 19.38 9.39
CA PHE A 477 -19.79 18.82 8.63
C PHE A 477 -21.14 19.03 9.34
N SER A 478 -22.24 19.06 8.57
CA SER A 478 -23.61 19.10 9.11
C SER A 478 -24.00 17.78 9.79
N ALA A 479 -25.25 17.63 10.28
CA ALA A 479 -25.75 16.33 10.71
C ALA A 479 -25.87 15.36 9.52
N GLU A 480 -26.63 15.77 8.50
CA GLU A 480 -26.82 15.07 7.22
C GLU A 480 -25.49 14.62 6.56
N MET A 481 -24.50 15.50 6.45
CA MET A 481 -23.19 15.16 5.89
C MET A 481 -22.41 14.14 6.75
N ARG A 482 -22.63 14.10 8.06
CA ARG A 482 -22.04 13.06 8.92
C ARG A 482 -22.77 11.75 8.79
N GLU A 483 -24.11 11.75 8.71
CA GLU A 483 -24.90 10.55 8.44
C GLU A 483 -24.54 9.92 7.08
N ASP A 484 -24.23 10.73 6.06
CA ASP A 484 -23.69 10.27 4.77
C ASP A 484 -22.28 9.65 4.88
N ILE A 485 -21.37 10.28 5.63
CA ILE A 485 -19.99 9.78 5.84
C ILE A 485 -19.98 8.52 6.72
N GLU A 486 -20.78 8.48 7.78
CA GLU A 486 -20.92 7.32 8.67
C GLU A 486 -21.61 6.15 7.96
N ARG A 487 -22.45 6.43 6.94
CA ARG A 487 -23.00 5.40 6.03
C ARG A 487 -21.93 4.85 5.09
N GLU A 488 -21.23 5.70 4.33
CA GLU A 488 -20.11 5.31 3.43
C GLU A 488 -19.01 4.49 4.15
N LEU A 489 -18.71 4.83 5.41
CA LEU A 489 -17.68 4.16 6.21
C LEU A 489 -18.22 3.03 7.09
N GLY A 490 -19.55 2.92 7.23
CA GLY A 490 -20.25 1.89 7.98
C GLY A 490 -20.73 0.71 7.14
N GLU A 491 -21.13 0.94 5.88
CA GLU A 491 -21.66 -0.11 5.00
C GLU A 491 -20.60 -1.19 4.65
N GLY A 492 -21.04 -2.46 4.58
CA GLY A 492 -20.21 -3.64 4.33
C GLY A 492 -19.26 -3.99 5.49
N GLY A 493 -19.81 -4.27 6.68
CA GLY A 493 -19.04 -4.72 7.84
C GLY A 493 -18.68 -6.22 7.74
N TYR A 494 -17.43 -6.52 7.41
CA TYR A 494 -16.88 -7.88 7.20
C TYR A 494 -17.68 -8.80 6.23
N ASP A 495 -18.41 -8.22 5.27
CA ASP A 495 -18.97 -8.98 4.16
C ASP A 495 -17.87 -9.45 3.19
N THR A 496 -17.38 -10.67 3.40
CA THR A 496 -17.08 -11.54 2.27
C THR A 496 -18.41 -11.99 1.67
N ASP A 497 -18.79 -11.44 0.51
CA ASP A 497 -19.19 -12.22 -0.69
C ASP A 497 -19.82 -11.37 -1.81
N GLU A 498 -20.47 -10.23 -1.52
CA GLU A 498 -21.28 -9.53 -2.54
C GLU A 498 -20.60 -8.32 -3.23
N GLY A 499 -20.61 -8.34 -4.56
CA GLY A 499 -20.92 -7.13 -5.34
C GLY A 499 -19.85 -6.52 -6.27
N VAL A 500 -18.60 -7.01 -6.29
CA VAL A 500 -17.57 -6.39 -7.16
C VAL A 500 -17.64 -6.93 -8.60
N ASP A 501 -17.84 -6.01 -9.54
CA ASP A 501 -18.02 -6.28 -10.98
C ASP A 501 -16.76 -6.88 -11.63
N MET A 502 -16.83 -8.17 -11.97
CA MET A 502 -15.71 -8.96 -12.48
C MET A 502 -15.15 -8.48 -13.83
N ASP A 503 -15.94 -7.76 -14.63
CA ASP A 503 -15.48 -7.21 -15.92
C ASP A 503 -14.69 -5.89 -15.77
N LYS A 504 -14.40 -5.46 -14.53
CA LYS A 504 -13.59 -4.26 -14.21
C LYS A 504 -12.20 -4.55 -13.63
N PHE A 505 -11.72 -5.80 -13.67
CA PHE A 505 -10.37 -6.20 -13.21
C PHE A 505 -9.49 -6.83 -14.30
#